data_AF-A0A239I494-F1
#
_entry.id   AF-A0A239I494-F1
#
_cell.length_a   1.000
_cell.length_b   1.000
_cell.length_c   1.000
_cell.angle_alpha   90.00
_cell.angle_beta   90.00
_cell.angle_gamma   90.00
#
_symmetry.space_group_name_H-M   'P 1'
#
loop_
_entity.id
_entity.type
_entity.pdbx_description
1 polymer ?
#
loop_
_entity_poly.entity_id
_entity_poly.type
_entity_poly.pdbx_seq_one_letter_code
_entity_poly.pdbx_strand_id
1 'polypeptide(L)'
;MKKELSEMSLKELWEFFLITLKEHNPKYKEWYEIEERQLFSCIKNQDIKRINHIGSSAVEGLIAKPTVDILLEVDNNILEL
;
A
#
# COMPACT_ATOMS: atom_id res chain seq x y z
N MET A 1 10.71 -25.05 -20.32
CA MET A 1 9.84 -24.39 -19.31
C MET A 1 10.48 -23.07 -18.94
N LYS A 2 9.69 -22.01 -18.72
CA LYS A 2 10.22 -20.82 -18.04
C LYS A 2 10.55 -21.23 -16.60
N LYS A 3 11.63 -20.70 -16.04
CA LYS A 3 12.01 -20.91 -14.64
C LYS A 3 10.85 -20.50 -13.73
N GLU A 4 10.65 -21.20 -12.62
CA GLU A 4 9.73 -20.71 -11.58
C GLU A 4 10.31 -19.47 -10.91
N LEU A 5 9.48 -18.54 -10.44
CA LEU A 5 9.94 -17.30 -9.81
C LEU A 5 10.87 -17.56 -8.61
N SER A 6 10.60 -18.62 -7.85
CA SER A 6 11.39 -19.04 -6.69
C SER A 6 12.80 -19.51 -7.04
N GLU A 7 13.04 -19.86 -8.30
CA GLU A 7 14.32 -20.37 -8.81
C GLU A 7 15.14 -19.26 -9.50
N MET A 8 14.56 -18.08 -9.69
CA MET A 8 15.22 -16.95 -10.34
C MET A 8 16.19 -16.22 -9.41
N SER A 9 17.30 -15.77 -9.98
CA SER A 9 18.21 -14.82 -9.34
C SER A 9 17.55 -13.45 -9.19
N LEU A 10 18.05 -12.62 -8.26
CA LEU A 10 17.55 -11.26 -8.06
C LEU A 10 17.60 -10.42 -9.36
N LYS A 11 18.63 -10.62 -10.18
CA LYS A 11 18.76 -9.92 -11.46
C LYS A 11 17.65 -10.31 -12.43
N GLU A 12 17.37 -11.60 -12.57
CA GLU A 12 16.25 -12.10 -13.40
C GLU A 12 14.92 -11.54 -12.89
N LEU A 13 14.70 -11.56 -11.57
CA LEU A 13 13.49 -11.00 -10.96
C LEU A 13 13.32 -9.50 -11.24
N TRP A 14 14.40 -8.71 -11.17
CA TRP A 14 14.34 -7.27 -11.42
C TRP A 14 13.99 -6.91 -12.87
N GLU A 15 14.34 -7.76 -13.83
CA GLU A 15 13.93 -7.58 -15.23
C GLU A 15 12.42 -7.80 -15.42
N PHE A 16 11.80 -8.67 -14.61
CA PHE A 16 10.35 -8.90 -14.65
C PHE A 16 9.55 -7.90 -13.81
N PHE A 17 10.09 -7.44 -12.68
CA PHE A 17 9.42 -6.52 -11.75
C PHE A 17 10.02 -5.12 -11.85
N LEU A 18 9.90 -4.50 -13.02
CA LEU A 18 10.44 -3.17 -13.27
C LEU A 18 9.90 -2.15 -12.26
N ILE A 19 10.81 -1.49 -11.55
CA ILE A 19 10.46 -0.38 -10.66
C ILE A 19 10.05 0.81 -11.52
N THR A 20 8.75 1.12 -11.54
CA THR A 20 8.22 2.31 -12.20
C THR A 20 8.10 3.45 -11.19
N LEU A 21 8.74 4.58 -11.50
CA LEU A 21 8.55 5.84 -10.78
C LEU A 21 7.73 6.80 -11.65
N LYS A 22 6.82 7.56 -11.02
CA LYS A 22 5.96 8.53 -11.68
C LYS A 22 5.93 9.83 -10.88
N GLU A 23 5.65 10.92 -11.57
CA GLU A 23 5.27 12.19 -10.95
C GLU A 23 4.06 12.01 -10.03
N HIS A 24 3.95 12.87 -9.02
CA HIS A 24 2.86 12.83 -8.08
C HIS A 24 1.50 12.92 -8.81
N ASN A 25 0.60 11.99 -8.52
CA ASN A 25 -0.75 12.01 -9.04
C ASN A 25 -1.70 12.59 -7.99
N PRO A 26 -2.37 13.72 -8.26
CA PRO A 26 -3.28 14.35 -7.28
C PRO A 26 -4.44 13.43 -6.85
N LYS A 27 -4.74 12.37 -7.61
CA LYS A 27 -5.74 11.36 -7.24
C LYS A 27 -5.32 10.43 -6.12
N TYR A 28 -4.05 10.41 -5.70
CA TYR A 28 -3.61 9.52 -4.62
C TYR A 28 -4.39 9.74 -3.32
N LYS A 29 -4.73 10.99 -3.00
CA LYS A 29 -5.59 11.31 -1.85
C LYS A 29 -6.99 10.71 -1.99
N GLU A 30 -7.62 10.85 -3.16
CA GLU A 30 -8.94 10.26 -3.44
C GLU A 30 -8.92 8.74 -3.30
N TRP A 31 -7.88 8.10 -3.85
CA TRP A 31 -7.71 6.64 -3.76
C TRP A 31 -7.50 6.17 -2.33
N TYR A 32 -6.67 6.88 -1.56
CA TYR A 32 -6.55 6.64 -0.12
C TYR A 32 -7.92 6.68 0.58
N GLU A 33 -8.72 7.73 0.34
CA GLU A 33 -10.03 7.87 0.99
C GLU A 33 -11.02 6.78 0.57
N ILE A 34 -10.93 6.26 -0.66
CA ILE A 34 -11.74 5.11 -1.12
C ILE A 34 -11.36 3.86 -0.33
N GLU A 35 -10.07 3.54 -0.24
CA GLU A 35 -9.58 2.36 0.48
C GLU A 35 -9.81 2.47 1.99
N GLU A 36 -9.65 3.67 2.57
CA GLU A 36 -9.97 3.97 3.96
C GLU A 36 -11.44 3.62 4.28
N ARG A 37 -12.38 4.04 3.43
CA ARG A 37 -13.80 3.68 3.58
C ARG A 37 -14.04 2.17 3.46
N GLN A 38 -13.34 1.48 2.56
CA GLN A 38 -13.43 0.03 2.45
C GLN A 38 -12.92 -0.65 3.72
N LEU A 39 -11.80 -0.20 4.29
CA LEU A 39 -11.25 -0.73 5.55
C LEU A 39 -12.23 -0.53 6.72
N PHE A 40 -12.87 0.64 6.84
CA PHE A 40 -13.94 0.87 7.82
C PHE A 40 -15.17 -0.03 7.60
N SER A 41 -15.42 -0.49 6.37
CA SER A 41 -16.53 -1.42 6.10
C SER A 41 -16.20 -2.87 6.46
N CYS A 42 -14.92 -3.25 6.50
CA CYS A 42 -14.45 -4.61 6.74
C CYS A 42 -14.00 -4.85 8.18
N ILE A 43 -13.62 -3.79 8.91
CA ILE A 43 -13.08 -3.86 10.27
C ILE A 43 -14.06 -3.15 11.20
N LYS A 44 -14.31 -3.69 12.39
CA LYS A 44 -15.20 -3.04 13.35
C LYS A 44 -14.58 -1.70 13.77
N ASN A 45 -15.33 -0.61 13.60
CA ASN A 45 -14.85 0.74 13.89
C ASN A 45 -14.25 0.91 15.30
N GLN A 46 -14.80 0.21 16.28
CA GLN A 46 -14.32 0.23 17.67
C GLN A 46 -12.88 -0.31 17.83
N ASP A 47 -12.42 -1.13 16.90
CA ASP A 47 -11.10 -1.74 16.97
C ASP A 47 -10.05 -0.93 16.19
N ILE A 48 -10.47 0.04 15.39
CA ILE A 48 -9.61 0.97 14.65
C ILE A 48 -9.26 2.15 15.54
N LYS A 49 -7.97 2.29 15.86
CA LYS A 49 -7.46 3.42 16.62
C LYS A 49 -7.15 4.62 15.73
N ARG A 50 -6.53 4.36 14.58
CA ARG A 50 -6.14 5.39 13.61
C ARG A 50 -5.91 4.78 12.24
N ILE A 51 -6.17 5.56 11.21
CA ILE A 51 -5.83 5.25 9.82
C ILE A 51 -5.22 6.50 9.19
N ASN A 52 -4.11 6.35 8.48
CA ASN A 52 -3.43 7.47 7.81
C ASN A 52 -2.90 7.07 6.43
N HIS A 53 -2.91 8.03 5.51
CA HIS A 53 -2.15 7.98 4.27
C HIS A 53 -0.68 8.21 4.60
N ILE A 54 0.17 7.22 4.35
CA ILE A 54 1.62 7.30 4.57
C ILE A 54 2.38 7.07 3.26
N GLY A 55 3.71 7.02 3.36
CA GLY A 55 4.57 6.76 2.22
C GLY A 55 4.68 7.95 1.27
N SER A 56 5.37 7.74 0.15
CA SER A 56 5.72 8.82 -0.77
C SER A 56 4.52 9.40 -1.51
N SER A 57 3.46 8.62 -1.73
CA SER A 57 2.24 9.09 -2.41
C SER A 57 1.40 10.05 -1.56
N ALA A 58 1.64 10.12 -0.24
CA ALA A 58 1.04 11.11 0.67
C ALA A 58 1.71 12.48 0.59
N VAL A 59 2.88 12.58 -0.07
CA VAL A 59 3.65 13.82 -0.20
C VAL A 59 3.43 14.41 -1.59
N GLU A 60 2.78 15.57 -1.64
CA GLU A 60 2.51 16.26 -2.90
C GLU A 60 3.81 16.65 -3.62
N GLY A 61 3.85 16.42 -4.93
CA GLY A 61 5.01 16.71 -5.78
C GLY A 61 6.17 15.73 -5.70
N LEU A 62 6.12 14.70 -4.85
CA LEU A 62 7.18 13.70 -4.75
C LEU A 62 7.08 12.65 -5.87
N ILE A 63 8.17 12.46 -6.62
CA ILE A 63 8.30 11.36 -7.57
C ILE A 63 8.43 10.04 -6.80
N ALA A 64 7.54 9.10 -7.10
CA ALA A 64 7.44 7.85 -6.34
C ALA A 64 6.87 6.70 -7.17
N LYS A 65 6.89 5.49 -6.60
CA LYS A 65 6.08 4.39 -7.13
C LYS A 65 4.59 4.79 -7.04
N PRO A 66 3.76 4.46 -8.05
CA PRO A 66 2.36 4.83 -8.06
C PRO A 66 1.52 3.90 -7.17
N THR A 67 1.80 3.91 -5.87
CA THR A 67 1.20 3.04 -4.86
C THR A 67 0.77 3.88 -3.67
N VAL A 68 -0.47 3.68 -3.21
CA VAL A 68 -0.99 4.29 -1.98
C VAL A 68 -0.66 3.39 -0.81
N ASP A 69 0.07 3.92 0.17
CA ASP A 69 0.43 3.19 1.39
C ASP A 69 -0.48 3.65 2.53
N ILE A 70 -1.06 2.69 3.25
CA ILE A 70 -2.00 2.97 4.34
C ILE A 70 -1.45 2.39 5.64
N LEU A 71 -1.32 3.23 6.65
CA LEU A 71 -1.03 2.79 8.01
C LEU A 71 -2.33 2.69 8.79
N LEU A 72 -2.72 1.46 9.11
CA LEU A 72 -3.83 1.17 10.00
C LEU A 72 -3.27 0.77 11.38
N GLU A 73 -3.71 1.48 12.41
CA GLU A 73 -3.43 1.16 13.80
C GLU A 73 -4.71 0.64 14.46
N VAL A 74 -4.56 -0.47 15.17
CA VAL A 74 -5.66 -1.17 15.84
C VAL A 74 -5.36 -1.33 17.32
N ASP A 75 -6.40 -1.47 18.13
CA ASP A 75 -6.24 -1.82 19.53
C ASP A 75 -5.86 -3.30 19.70
N ASN A 76 -5.08 -3.60 20.74
CA ASN A 76 -4.56 -4.95 21.00
C ASN A 76 -5.65 -6.01 21.25
N ASN A 77 -6.90 -5.62 21.46
CA ASN A 77 -8.02 -6.53 21.67
C ASN A 77 -8.43 -7.30 20.41
N ILE A 78 -7.85 -7.00 19.24
CA ILE A 78 -8.07 -7.77 17.99
C ILE A 78 -7.40 -9.16 18.02
N LEU A 79 -6.41 -9.40 18.89
CA LEU A 79 -5.62 -10.64 18.88
C LEU A 79 -6.25 -11.82 19.62
N GLU A 80 -7.50 -11.73 20.10
CA GLU A 80 -8.27 -12.92 20.45
C GLU A 80 -8.86 -13.55 19.18
N LEU A 81 -7.98 -14.20 18.40
CA LEU A 81 -8.34 -15.17 17.35
C LEU A 81 -8.43 -16.57 17.95
#